data_AF-A0AAW6XWS4-F1
#
_entry.id   AF-A0AAW6XWS4-F1
#
_cell.length_a   1.000
_cell.length_b   1.000
_cell.length_c   1.000
_cell.angle_alpha   90.00
_cell.angle_beta   90.00
_cell.angle_gamma   90.00
#
_symmetry.space_group_name_H-M   'P 1'
#
loop_
_entity.id
_entity.type
_entity.pdbx_description
1 polymer ?
#
loop_
_entity_poly.entity_id
_entity_poly.type
_entity_poly.pdbx_seq_one_letter_code
_entity_poly.pdbx_strand_id
1 'polypeptide(L)'
;IRRDLPNLPILLLTALDAVEDRVQGLRSGADDYVTKPFNLDEVEARLEALVRRAGGLAAQVEETVLTVGDLQMNVDRHELA
;
A
#
# COMPACT_ATOMS: atom_id res chain seq x y z
N ILE A 1 -2.47 -13.64 0.39
CA ILE A 1 -2.39 -12.15 0.42
C ILE A 1 -3.60 -11.56 1.14
N ARG A 2 -4.77 -11.39 0.52
CA ARG A 2 -5.90 -10.67 1.17
C ARG A 2 -6.39 -11.31 2.48
N ARG A 3 -6.28 -12.64 2.59
CA ARG A 3 -6.56 -13.40 3.82
C ARG A 3 -5.55 -13.12 4.94
N ASP A 4 -4.28 -12.93 4.58
CA ASP A 4 -3.16 -12.84 5.52
C ASP A 4 -2.84 -11.38 5.88
N LEU A 5 -3.10 -10.46 4.95
CA LEU A 5 -2.87 -9.02 5.04
C LEU A 5 -4.13 -8.26 4.59
N PRO A 6 -5.16 -8.13 5.45
CA PRO A 6 -6.46 -7.58 5.07
C PRO A 6 -6.43 -6.09 4.69
N ASN A 7 -5.41 -5.36 5.13
CA ASN A 7 -5.33 -3.91 4.90
C ASN A 7 -4.21 -3.55 3.93
N LEU A 8 -3.52 -4.53 3.33
CA LEU A 8 -2.49 -4.26 2.35
C LEU A 8 -3.16 -3.80 1.05
N PRO A 9 -2.90 -2.56 0.58
CA PRO A 9 -3.39 -2.10 -0.71
C PRO A 9 -2.79 -2.92 -1.86
N ILE A 10 -3.62 -3.33 -2.83
CA ILE A 10 -3.20 -4.14 -3.98
C ILE A 10 -3.50 -3.42 -5.29
N LEU A 11 -2.45 -3.11 -6.05
CA LEU A 11 -2.52 -2.63 -7.43
C LEU A 11 -2.15 -3.77 -8.40
N LEU A 12 -3.07 -4.15 -9.28
CA LEU A 12 -2.81 -5.20 -10.28
C LEU A 12 -2.30 -4.61 -11.60
N LEU A 13 -1.20 -5.14 -12.12
CA LEU A 13 -0.58 -4.72 -13.39
C LEU A 13 -0.61 -5.88 -14.39
N THR A 14 -1.30 -5.74 -15.52
CA THR A 14 -1.48 -6.86 -16.48
C THR A 14 -1.59 -6.39 -17.92
N ALA A 15 -1.32 -7.27 -18.89
CA ALA A 15 -1.50 -6.98 -20.32
C ALA A 15 -2.94 -7.27 -20.81
N LEU A 16 -3.79 -7.80 -19.95
CA LEU A 16 -5.21 -8.03 -20.25
C LEU A 16 -5.94 -6.69 -20.24
N ASP A 17 -6.55 -6.29 -21.35
CA ASP A 17 -7.18 -4.98 -21.53
C ASP A 17 -8.71 -5.05 -21.63
N ALA A 18 -9.28 -6.26 -21.61
CA ALA A 18 -10.72 -6.46 -21.58
C ALA A 18 -11.34 -5.91 -20.29
N VAL A 19 -12.54 -5.35 -20.41
CA VAL A 19 -13.29 -4.83 -19.27
C VAL A 19 -13.62 -5.95 -18.29
N GLU A 20 -13.94 -7.12 -18.80
CA GLU A 20 -14.21 -8.31 -18.00
C GLU A 20 -13.01 -8.69 -17.12
N ASP A 21 -11.79 -8.66 -17.67
CA ASP A 21 -10.57 -8.98 -16.93
C ASP A 21 -10.29 -7.98 -15.81
N ARG A 22 -10.55 -6.69 -16.07
CA ARG A 22 -10.46 -5.64 -15.05
C ARG A 22 -11.45 -5.86 -13.92
N VAL A 23 -12.70 -6.17 -14.26
CA VAL A 23 -13.76 -6.43 -13.27
C VAL A 23 -13.44 -7.66 -12.44
N GLN A 24 -12.95 -8.73 -13.06
CA GLN A 24 -12.53 -9.94 -12.33
C GLN A 24 -11.34 -9.65 -11.41
N GLY A 25 -10.33 -8.91 -11.89
CA GLY A 25 -9.18 -8.50 -11.09
C GLY A 25 -9.60 -7.75 -9.82
N LEU A 26 -10.49 -6.76 -9.96
CA LEU A 26 -11.01 -6.00 -8.82
C LEU A 26 -11.82 -6.89 -7.86
N ARG A 27 -12.70 -7.75 -8.39
CA ARG A 27 -13.50 -8.68 -7.56
C ARG A 27 -12.66 -9.72 -6.81
N SER A 28 -11.49 -10.06 -7.32
CA SER A 28 -10.56 -10.98 -6.67
C SER A 28 -9.84 -10.38 -5.46
N GLY A 29 -10.07 -9.09 -5.17
CA GLY A 29 -9.53 -8.39 -4.01
C GLY A 29 -8.41 -7.41 -4.33
N ALA A 30 -8.21 -7.04 -5.60
CA ALA A 30 -7.40 -5.89 -5.96
C ALA A 30 -8.19 -4.59 -5.73
N ASP A 31 -7.51 -3.56 -5.24
CA ASP A 31 -8.09 -2.24 -4.98
C ASP A 31 -7.99 -1.30 -6.20
N ASP A 32 -7.05 -1.57 -7.10
CA ASP A 32 -6.89 -0.87 -8.37
C ASP A 32 -6.21 -1.77 -9.43
N TYR A 33 -6.28 -1.36 -10.69
CA TYR A 33 -5.88 -2.15 -11.85
C TYR A 33 -5.30 -1.25 -12.95
N VAL A 34 -4.17 -1.65 -13.55
CA VAL A 34 -3.50 -0.94 -14.64
C VAL A 34 -3.10 -1.92 -15.75
N THR A 35 -3.42 -1.54 -16.98
CA THR A 35 -3.07 -2.29 -18.18
C THR A 35 -1.66 -1.94 -18.67
N LYS A 36 -0.90 -2.93 -19.14
CA LYS A 36 0.38 -2.74 -19.83
C LYS A 36 0.13 -2.59 -21.34
N PRO A 37 0.89 -1.71 -22.04
CA PRO A 37 1.89 -0.79 -21.51
C PRO A 37 1.25 0.42 -20.80
N PHE A 38 1.87 0.90 -19.74
CA PHE A 38 1.39 2.06 -18.96
C PHE A 38 2.41 3.19 -18.96
N ASN A 39 1.93 4.41 -18.70
CA ASN A 39 2.79 5.51 -18.31
C ASN A 39 3.18 5.36 -16.83
N LEU A 40 4.45 5.59 -16.49
CA LEU A 40 4.93 5.57 -15.11
C LEU A 40 4.20 6.62 -14.25
N ASP A 41 3.94 7.80 -14.81
CA ASP A 41 3.22 8.88 -14.11
C ASP A 41 1.79 8.44 -13.72
N GLU A 42 1.14 7.62 -14.55
CA GLU A 42 -0.20 7.08 -14.24
C GLU A 42 -0.13 6.08 -13.08
N VAL A 43 0.89 5.21 -13.09
CA VAL A 43 1.09 4.22 -12.02
C VAL A 43 1.43 4.92 -10.71
N GLU A 44 2.26 5.95 -10.74
CA GLU A 44 2.61 6.76 -9.57
C GLU A 44 1.37 7.42 -8.97
N ALA A 45 0.58 8.14 -9.77
CA ALA A 45 -0.65 8.80 -9.30
C ALA A 45 -1.65 7.81 -8.70
N ARG A 46 -1.77 6.61 -9.28
CA ARG A 46 -2.64 5.54 -8.74
C ARG A 46 -2.10 4.96 -7.44
N LEU A 47 -0.80 4.73 -7.34
CA LEU A 47 -0.15 4.25 -6.13
C LEU A 47 -0.34 5.25 -4.98
N GLU A 48 -0.10 6.54 -5.20
CA GLU A 48 -0.33 7.59 -4.22
C GLU A 48 -1.80 7.62 -3.77
N ALA A 49 -2.73 7.54 -4.72
CA ALA A 49 -4.16 7.50 -4.42
C ALA A 49 -4.55 6.25 -3.61
N LEU A 50 -3.92 5.12 -3.90
CA LEU A 50 -4.17 3.86 -3.22
C LEU A 50 -3.64 3.88 -1.78
N VAL A 51 -2.42 4.37 -1.57
CA VAL A 51 -1.82 4.57 -0.23
C VAL A 51 -2.66 5.55 0.59
N ARG A 52 -3.11 6.66 -0.01
CA ARG A 52 -3.98 7.63 0.65
C ARG A 52 -5.30 7.00 1.11
N ARG A 53 -5.93 6.16 0.30
CA ARG A 53 -7.18 5.45 0.65
C ARG A 53 -6.98 4.41 1.76
N ALA A 54 -5.80 3.80 1.82
CA ALA A 54 -5.46 2.80 2.85
C ALA A 54 -5.18 3.41 4.24
N GLY A 55 -5.38 4.73 4.43
CA GLY A 55 -5.10 5.43 5.70
C GLY A 55 -3.79 6.23 5.70
N GLY A 56 -3.11 6.32 4.54
CA GLY A 56 -1.82 6.99 4.42
C GLY A 56 -0.68 6.20 5.04
N LEU A 57 0.55 6.49 4.62
CA LEU A 57 1.78 5.94 5.21
C LEU A 57 1.88 6.18 6.74
N ALA A 58 1.10 7.14 7.27
CA ALA A 58 1.05 7.49 8.68
C ALA A 58 0.34 6.45 9.57
N ALA A 59 -0.47 5.55 9.00
CA ALA A 59 -1.14 4.50 9.78
C ALA A 59 -0.31 3.21 9.93
N GLN A 60 0.84 3.10 9.25
CA GLN A 60 1.69 1.89 9.23
C GLN A 60 3.12 2.12 9.72
N VAL A 61 3.50 3.35 10.05
CA VAL A 61 4.59 3.55 11.01
C VAL A 61 3.93 3.50 12.39
N GLU A 62 3.64 2.29 12.87
CA GLU A 62 3.69 2.12 14.32
C GLU A 62 5.13 2.45 14.68
N GLU A 63 5.40 3.71 15.07
CA GLU A 63 6.69 4.05 15.65
C GLU A 63 6.87 3.05 16.78
N THR A 64 7.84 2.14 16.61
CA THR A 64 8.12 1.16 17.65
C THR A 64 8.87 1.93 18.74
N VAL A 65 8.11 2.62 19.58
CA VAL A 65 8.62 3.39 20.72
C VAL A 65 8.71 2.46 21.90
N LEU A 66 9.93 2.03 22.22
CA LEU A 66 10.22 1.34 23.46
C LEU A 66 10.23 2.36 24.59
N THR A 67 9.34 2.19 25.58
CA THR A 67 9.31 3.02 26.79
C THR A 67 9.87 2.25 27.98
N VAL A 68 10.88 2.81 28.65
CA VAL A 68 11.43 2.29 29.92
C VAL A 68 11.53 3.44 30.92
N GLY A 69 10.58 3.52 31.84
CA GLY A 69 10.51 4.65 32.78
C GLY A 69 10.17 5.95 32.05
N ASP A 70 11.06 6.94 32.15
CA ASP A 70 11.00 8.22 31.43
C ASP A 70 11.75 8.22 30.09
N LEU A 71 12.41 7.10 29.74
CA LEU A 71 13.14 6.97 28.48
C LEU A 71 12.24 6.42 27.37
N GLN A 72 12.23 7.12 26.23
CA GLN A 72 11.59 6.69 24.99
C GLN A 72 12.64 6.50 23.90
N MET A 73 12.60 5.35 23.22
CA MET A 73 13.51 5.03 22.11
C MET A 73 12.72 4.56 20.90
N ASN A 74 12.88 5.26 19.77
CA ASN A 74 12.34 4.85 18.49
C ASN A 74 13.33 3.85 17.85
N VAL A 75 13.00 2.56 17.78
CA VAL A 75 13.94 1.55 17.25
C VAL A 75 14.09 1.56 15.72
N ASP A 76 13.18 2.21 15.00
CA ASP A 76 13.28 2.34 13.53
C ASP A 76 14.24 3.47 13.13
N ARG A 77 14.42 4.45 14.03
CA ARG A 77 15.35 5.55 13.87
C ARG A 77 16.46 5.38 14.90
N HIS A 78 17.59 4.78 14.52
CA HIS A 78 18.81 4.66 15.33
C HIS A 78 19.41 6.03 15.70
N GLU A 79 18.67 6.84 16.46
CA GLU A 79 19.06 8.15 16.94
C GLU A 79 18.74 8.22 18.43
N LEU A 80 19.80 8.39 19.22
CA LEU A 80 19.69 8.68 20.65
C LEU A 80 19.49 10.20 20.80
N ALA A 81 18.45 10.60 21.53
CA ALA A 81 18.29 11.97 22.03
C ALA A 81 18.85 12.07 23.45
#